data_AF-A0A9P7GAN3-F1
#
_entry.id   AF-A0A9P7GAN3-F1
#
_cell.length_a   1.000
_cell.length_b   1.000
_cell.length_c   1.000
_cell.angle_alpha   90.00
_cell.angle_beta   90.00
_cell.angle_gamma   90.00
#
_symmetry.space_group_name_H-M   'P 1'
#
loop_
_entity.id
_entity.type
_entity.pdbx_description
1 polymer ?
#
loop_
_entity_poly.entity_id
_entity_poly.type
_entity_poly.pdbx_seq_one_letter_code
_entity_poly.pdbx_strand_id
1 'polypeptide(L)'
;MPKPSVHPRMALEVISRGGNIVLFVPKSFSGVVQISTRKGSIELLPALASSMNVLKESEHEALIMVGDQHSVTDSDVNFCELTTRSGKIIVGISELDKIDAKIGFWKKLVSLFGGQTY
;
A
#
# COMPACT_ATOMS: atom_id res chain seq x y z
N MET A 1 6.32 36.00 -7.30
CA MET A 1 6.34 34.90 -8.30
C MET A 1 5.29 33.88 -7.90
N PRO A 2 4.36 33.46 -8.77
CA PRO A 2 3.47 32.35 -8.48
C PRO A 2 4.31 31.05 -8.43
N LYS A 3 4.11 30.24 -7.38
CA LYS A 3 4.74 28.93 -7.26
C LYS A 3 4.19 28.03 -8.37
N PRO A 4 5.01 27.37 -9.20
CA PRO A 4 4.50 26.46 -10.20
C PRO A 4 3.67 25.37 -9.50
N SER A 5 2.47 25.15 -10.03
CA SER A 5 1.57 24.11 -9.54
C SER A 5 2.10 22.76 -9.99
N VAL A 6 2.87 22.13 -9.12
CA VAL A 6 3.31 20.75 -9.23
C VAL A 6 2.06 19.87 -9.09
N HIS A 7 1.64 19.25 -10.19
CA HIS A 7 0.55 18.29 -10.17
C HIS A 7 1.16 16.89 -10.19
N PRO A 8 0.88 16.05 -9.18
CA PRO A 8 1.38 14.69 -9.23
C PRO A 8 0.79 13.94 -10.43
N ARG A 9 1.62 13.14 -11.12
CA ARG A 9 1.15 12.29 -12.23
C ARG A 9 0.06 11.32 -11.79
N MET A 10 0.14 10.88 -10.53
CA MET A 10 -0.86 10.07 -9.86
C MET A 10 -0.99 10.55 -8.42
N ALA A 11 -2.20 10.93 -8.02
CA ALA A 11 -2.58 11.13 -6.64
C ALA A 11 -3.69 10.15 -6.28
N LEU A 12 -3.44 9.27 -5.31
CA LEU A 12 -4.40 8.28 -4.85
C LEU A 12 -4.61 8.42 -3.34
N GLU A 13 -5.86 8.59 -2.94
CA GLU A 13 -6.28 8.56 -1.54
C GLU A 13 -7.24 7.38 -1.34
N VAL A 14 -6.90 6.49 -0.42
CA VAL A 14 -7.75 5.33 -0.06
C VAL A 14 -7.98 5.31 1.43
N ILE A 15 -9.25 5.46 1.81
CA ILE A 15 -9.67 5.45 3.21
C ILE A 15 -10.65 4.30 3.44
N SER A 16 -10.40 3.52 4.48
CA SER A 16 -11.35 2.52 4.97
C SER A 16 -11.51 2.59 6.49
N ARG A 17 -12.68 2.25 7.02
CA ARG A 17 -12.86 2.14 8.47
C ARG A 17 -12.42 0.77 9.01
N GLY A 18 -12.53 -0.29 8.23
CA GLY A 18 -12.21 -1.64 8.69
C GLY A 18 -11.92 -2.63 7.59
N GLY A 19 -12.00 -2.21 6.33
CA GLY A 19 -11.59 -3.00 5.20
C GLY A 19 -10.06 -3.05 5.12
N ASN A 20 -9.57 -4.16 4.57
CA ASN A 20 -8.18 -4.28 4.17
C ASN A 20 -7.94 -3.46 2.92
N ILE A 21 -6.78 -2.80 2.86
CA ILE A 21 -6.33 -2.07 1.68
C ILE A 21 -5.18 -2.86 1.08
N VAL A 22 -5.28 -3.15 -0.21
CA VAL A 22 -4.22 -3.81 -0.98
C VAL A 22 -3.90 -2.91 -2.15
N LEU A 23 -2.67 -2.39 -2.20
CA LEU A 23 -2.20 -1.54 -3.28
C LEU A 23 -1.00 -2.18 -3.98
N PHE A 24 -1.10 -2.33 -5.29
CA PHE A 24 0.06 -2.60 -6.15
C PHE A 24 0.34 -1.37 -6.99
N VAL A 25 1.47 -0.72 -6.75
CA VAL A 25 1.92 0.41 -7.57
C VAL A 25 2.62 -0.09 -8.83
N PRO A 26 2.51 0.59 -9.98
CA PRO A 26 3.27 0.20 -11.17
C PRO A 26 4.77 0.36 -10.93
N LYS A 27 5.61 -0.38 -11.70
CA LYS A 27 7.08 -0.22 -11.66
C LYS A 27 7.55 1.21 -11.98
N SER A 28 6.75 1.95 -12.74
CA SER A 28 7.00 3.36 -13.09
C SER A 28 6.59 4.34 -11.99
N PHE A 29 6.06 3.87 -10.86
CA PHE A 29 5.72 4.73 -9.74
C PHE A 29 7.00 5.33 -9.16
N SER A 30 7.04 6.67 -9.13
CA SER A 30 8.10 7.42 -8.47
C SER A 30 7.49 8.48 -7.58
N GLY A 31 7.69 8.39 -6.27
CA GLY A 31 7.16 9.35 -5.30
C GLY A 31 6.87 8.76 -3.94
N VAL A 32 5.91 9.34 -3.22
CA VAL A 32 5.69 9.08 -1.79
C VAL A 32 4.47 8.21 -1.56
N VAL A 33 4.60 7.22 -0.68
CA VAL A 33 3.49 6.44 -0.14
C VAL A 33 3.42 6.67 1.36
N GLN A 34 2.31 7.28 1.79
CA GLN A 34 1.96 7.49 3.19
C GLN A 34 0.93 6.46 3.62
N ILE A 35 1.21 5.78 4.72
CA ILE A 35 0.40 4.68 5.25
C ILE A 35 0.10 4.97 6.71
N SER A 36 -1.17 4.86 7.11
CA SER A 36 -1.56 4.95 8.50
C SER A 36 -2.64 3.92 8.88
N THR A 37 -2.50 3.34 10.07
CA THR A 37 -3.52 2.50 10.68
C THR A 37 -3.60 2.72 12.19
N ARG A 38 -4.80 2.60 12.78
CA ARG A 38 -4.95 2.80 14.25
C ARG A 38 -4.83 1.51 15.06
N LYS A 39 -5.31 0.40 14.53
CA LYS A 39 -5.36 -0.91 15.20
C LYS A 39 -5.05 -2.07 14.25
N GLY A 40 -4.80 -1.77 12.99
CA GLY A 40 -4.48 -2.76 11.98
C GLY A 40 -2.99 -3.01 11.90
N SER A 41 -2.57 -3.58 10.78
CA SER A 41 -1.16 -3.85 10.49
C SER A 41 -0.78 -3.37 9.10
N ILE A 42 0.50 -3.08 8.93
CA ILE A 42 1.11 -2.69 7.66
C ILE A 42 2.01 -3.85 7.20
N GLU A 43 1.92 -4.21 5.93
CA GLU A 43 2.79 -5.19 5.28
C GLU A 43 3.32 -4.60 3.97
N LEU A 44 4.64 -4.45 3.90
CA LEU A 44 5.35 -4.01 2.69
C LEU A 44 5.96 -5.25 2.03
N LEU A 45 5.55 -5.53 0.80
CA LEU A 45 5.93 -6.75 0.09
C LEU A 45 7.40 -6.69 -0.38
N PRO A 46 8.05 -7.84 -0.61
CA PRO A 46 9.51 -7.92 -0.75
C PRO A 46 10.12 -7.05 -1.86
N ALA A 47 9.51 -6.99 -3.05
CA ALA A 47 10.07 -6.21 -4.15
C ALA A 47 9.97 -4.71 -3.87
N LEU A 48 8.84 -4.26 -3.30
CA LEU A 48 8.71 -2.90 -2.78
C LEU A 48 9.76 -2.61 -1.70
N ALA A 49 9.86 -3.48 -0.69
CA ALA A 49 10.79 -3.30 0.42
C ALA A 49 12.25 -3.19 -0.04
N SER A 50 12.62 -3.90 -1.11
CA SER A 50 13.98 -3.86 -1.68
C SER A 50 14.32 -2.58 -2.46
N SER A 51 13.30 -1.81 -2.87
CA SER A 51 13.46 -0.66 -3.77
C SER A 51 12.94 0.65 -3.20
N MET A 52 12.45 0.64 -1.95
CA MET A 52 11.96 1.81 -1.24
C MET A 52 13.02 2.42 -0.34
N ASN A 53 12.86 3.71 -0.04
CA ASN A 53 13.54 4.40 1.03
C ASN A 53 12.55 4.74 2.14
N VAL A 54 12.82 4.31 3.36
CA VAL A 54 11.97 4.58 4.53
C VAL A 54 12.31 5.95 5.11
N LEU A 55 11.33 6.85 5.15
CA LEU A 55 11.47 8.18 5.76
C LEU A 55 10.98 8.19 7.21
N LYS A 56 9.92 7.42 7.49
CA LYS A 56 9.35 7.23 8.83
C LYS A 56 8.71 5.86 8.91
N GLU A 57 8.90 5.16 10.02
CA GLU A 57 8.25 3.88 10.28
C GLU A 57 7.93 3.71 11.76
N SER A 58 6.75 3.17 12.03
CA SER A 58 6.28 2.70 13.33
C SER A 58 5.32 1.53 13.09
N GLU A 59 4.82 0.92 14.17
CA GLU A 59 3.82 -0.15 14.08
C GLU A 59 2.54 0.24 13.30
N HIS A 60 2.21 1.54 13.28
CA HIS A 60 0.92 2.08 12.86
C HIS A 60 1.02 3.13 11.76
N GLU A 61 2.23 3.54 11.39
CA GLU A 61 2.46 4.56 10.37
C GLU A 61 3.73 4.23 9.60
N ALA A 62 3.69 4.40 8.28
CA ALA A 62 4.87 4.36 7.44
C ALA A 62 4.82 5.50 6.41
N LEU A 63 5.95 6.16 6.21
CA LEU A 63 6.17 7.12 5.13
C LEU A 63 7.36 6.62 4.34
N ILE A 64 7.10 6.17 3.11
CA ILE A 64 8.12 5.59 2.25
C ILE A 64 8.19 6.36 0.93
N MET A 65 9.38 6.38 0.36
CA MET A 65 9.65 6.92 -0.96
C MET A 65 10.02 5.77 -1.88
N VAL A 66 9.40 5.72 -3.06
CA VAL A 66 9.51 4.62 -4.02
C VAL A 66 9.97 5.19 -5.36
N GLY A 67 10.86 4.48 -6.05
CA GLY A 67 11.38 4.88 -7.37
C GLY A 67 12.55 5.88 -7.29
N ASP A 68 13.25 6.01 -8.41
CA ASP A 68 14.39 6.92 -8.55
C ASP A 68 13.91 8.38 -8.60
N GLN A 69 14.40 9.19 -7.67
CA GLN A 69 14.07 10.62 -7.56
C GLN A 69 15.08 11.50 -8.31
N HIS A 70 16.21 10.96 -8.78
CA HIS A 70 17.24 11.74 -9.47
C HIS A 70 16.82 12.21 -10.87
N SER A 71 15.81 11.56 -11.44
CA SER A 71 15.35 11.77 -12.82
C SER A 71 13.98 12.44 -12.91
N VAL A 72 13.37 12.82 -11.77
CA VAL A 72 11.98 13.27 -11.68
C VAL A 72 11.94 14.78 -11.58
N THR A 73 11.35 15.44 -12.56
CA THR A 73 11.00 16.86 -12.43
C THR A 73 9.91 17.00 -11.37
N ASP A 74 9.87 18.11 -10.62
CA ASP A 74 8.88 18.29 -9.54
C ASP A 74 7.44 17.93 -9.98
N SER A 75 7.08 18.17 -11.25
CA SER A 75 5.78 17.83 -11.86
C SER A 75 5.49 16.35 -12.10
N ASP A 76 6.42 15.43 -11.84
CA ASP A 76 6.28 14.01 -12.18
C ASP A 76 6.18 13.08 -10.95
N VAL A 77 6.13 13.65 -9.75
CA VAL A 77 6.08 12.90 -8.49
C VAL A 77 4.68 12.30 -8.28
N ASN A 78 4.61 11.05 -7.84
CA ASN A 78 3.36 10.38 -7.49
C ASN A 78 3.12 10.44 -5.98
N PHE A 79 1.85 10.41 -5.57
CA PHE A 79 1.47 10.42 -4.17
C PHE A 79 0.37 9.41 -3.90
N CYS A 80 0.57 8.59 -2.87
CA CYS A 80 -0.43 7.65 -2.38
C CYS A 80 -0.62 7.84 -0.88
N GLU A 81 -1.85 8.01 -0.43
CA GLU A 81 -2.22 8.01 0.97
C GLU A 81 -3.20 6.87 1.27
N LEU A 82 -2.79 5.97 2.17
CA LEU A 82 -3.54 4.77 2.54
C LEU A 82 -3.85 4.82 4.03
N THR A 83 -5.14 4.86 4.37
CA THR A 83 -5.58 4.97 5.75
C THR A 83 -6.65 3.94 6.09
N THR A 84 -6.44 3.18 7.16
CA THR A 84 -7.49 2.32 7.73
C THR A 84 -7.55 2.38 9.25
N ARG A 85 -8.72 2.26 9.88
CA ARG A 85 -8.76 2.25 11.36
C ARG A 85 -8.36 0.90 11.96
N SER A 86 -8.76 -0.21 11.35
CA SER A 86 -8.49 -1.56 11.90
C SER A 86 -8.17 -2.62 10.85
N GLY A 87 -8.19 -2.27 9.56
CA GLY A 87 -7.85 -3.20 8.49
C GLY A 87 -6.35 -3.38 8.34
N LYS A 88 -5.96 -4.41 7.58
CA LYS A 88 -4.59 -4.60 7.14
C LYS A 88 -4.32 -3.77 5.88
N ILE A 89 -3.17 -3.08 5.82
CA ILE A 89 -2.68 -2.43 4.61
C ILE A 89 -1.53 -3.25 4.05
N ILE A 90 -1.63 -3.67 2.79
CA ILE A 90 -0.59 -4.38 2.05
C ILE A 90 -0.18 -3.52 0.85
N VAL A 91 1.11 -3.26 0.69
CA VAL A 91 1.64 -2.50 -0.45
C VAL A 91 2.73 -3.29 -1.16
N GLY A 92 2.68 -3.34 -2.48
CA GLY A 92 3.68 -3.98 -3.32
C GLY A 92 3.85 -3.33 -4.69
N ILE A 93 4.76 -3.86 -5.50
CA ILE A 93 4.96 -3.48 -6.89
C ILE A 93 4.24 -4.47 -7.81
N SER A 94 3.44 -3.92 -8.73
CA SER A 94 2.74 -4.70 -9.75
C SER A 94 3.71 -5.56 -10.56
N GLU A 95 3.30 -6.80 -10.86
CA GLU A 95 4.07 -7.84 -11.56
C GLU A 95 5.28 -8.42 -10.82
N LEU A 96 5.78 -7.78 -9.76
CA LEU A 96 6.93 -8.26 -8.98
C LEU A 96 6.50 -8.89 -7.67
N ASP A 97 5.57 -8.25 -6.97
CA ASP A 97 5.02 -8.75 -5.73
C ASP A 97 3.75 -9.56 -5.98
N LYS A 98 3.57 -10.61 -5.18
CA LYS A 98 2.36 -11.43 -5.16
C LYS A 98 1.90 -11.57 -3.72
N ILE A 99 0.59 -11.48 -3.51
CA ILE A 99 0.00 -11.90 -2.25
C ILE A 99 -0.23 -13.39 -2.36
N ASP A 100 0.48 -14.17 -1.54
CA ASP A 100 0.10 -15.55 -1.30
C ASP A 100 -1.26 -15.52 -0.63
N ALA A 101 -2.30 -15.85 -1.40
CA ALA A 101 -3.63 -16.01 -0.85
C ALA A 101 -3.53 -17.08 0.25
N LYS A 102 -3.62 -16.69 1.52
CA LYS A 102 -3.79 -17.65 2.62
C LYS A 102 -5.15 -18.32 2.43
N ILE A 103 -5.14 -19.42 1.69
CA ILE A 103 -6.25 -20.35 1.42
C ILE A 103 -6.97 -20.78 2.72
N GLY A 104 -6.36 -20.60 3.89
CA GLY A 104 -6.91 -20.98 5.19
C GLY A 104 -8.09 -20.14 5.73
N PHE A 105 -8.17 -18.84 5.44
CA PHE A 105 -9.20 -17.99 6.08
C PHE A 105 -10.62 -18.29 5.55
N TRP A 106 -10.77 -18.50 4.24
CA TRP A 106 -12.05 -18.87 3.63
C TRP A 106 -12.45 -20.32 3.94
N LYS A 107 -11.49 -21.25 3.99
CA LYS A 107 -11.74 -22.64 4.41
C LYS A 107 -12.32 -22.71 5.83
N LYS A 108 -11.82 -21.88 6.75
CA LYS A 108 -12.29 -21.86 8.15
C LYS A 108 -13.69 -21.26 8.32
N LEU A 109 -14.06 -20.29 7.47
CA LEU A 109 -15.41 -19.72 7.46
C LEU A 109 -16.43 -20.67 6.81
N VAL A 110 -16.08 -21.34 5.71
CA VAL A 110 -16.92 -22.36 5.09
C VAL A 110 -17.14 -23.55 6.04
N SER A 111 -16.11 -23.97 6.80
CA SER A 111 -16.29 -25.05 7.79
C SER A 111 -17.10 -24.66 9.02
N LEU A 112 -17.20 -23.36 9.34
CA LEU A 112 -17.97 -22.86 10.49
C LEU A 112 -19.44 -22.58 10.14
N PHE A 113 -19.75 -22.26 8.88
CA PHE A 113 -21.11 -21.99 8.41
C PHE A 113 -21.72 -23.10 7.53
N GLY A 114 -20.92 -24.04 7.04
CA GLY A 114 -21.35 -25.18 6.24
C GLY A 114 -21.42 -26.45 7.09
N GLY A 115 -22.62 -26.77 7.56
CA GLY A 115 -22.94 -28.09 8.10
C GLY A 115 -22.66 -29.20 7.08
N GLN A 116 -22.37 -30.39 7.61
CA GLN A 116 -22.18 -31.66 6.89
C GLN A 116 -23.02 -31.78 5.62
N THR A 117 -22.37 -32.15 4.51
CA THR A 117 -22.92 -33.12 3.55
C THR A 117 -21.76 -33.86 2.88
N TYR A 118 -21.67 -35.15 3.22
CA TYR A 118 -21.01 -36.30 2.56
C TYR A 118 -19.67 -36.11 1.85
#